data_AF-A0A2T0B5G9-F1
#
_entry.id   AF-A0A2T0B5G9-F1
#
_cell.length_a   1.000
_cell.length_b   1.000
_cell.length_c   1.000
_cell.angle_alpha   90.00
_cell.angle_beta   90.00
_cell.angle_gamma   90.00
#
_symmetry.space_group_name_H-M   'P 1'
#
loop_
_entity.id
_entity.type
_entity.pdbx_description
1 polymer ?
#
loop_
_entity_poly.entity_id
_entity_poly.type
_entity_poly.pdbx_seq_one_letter_code
_entity_poly.pdbx_strand_id
1 'polypeptide(L)'
;MLSGWRFKKIRLKEQKKLNSTNLYLYKSITVYIQNSNLRTIEKEEILQQIIDMILQAQMENKSADLIIGQNYKEFCKSVIQEYSSGRSAVYTSLDYMQKFFLWTILISAFMTLLGGIISQPFDFGININQLILANIISLIIVPASKKERQKTSWIFYLPQRFYMINKGLTKSACYSFLSALLCVGLLNLIFEKLLGSEILSYTVALYKVLPYAAIILLLIVLIEVYKKYTTKGKIL
;
A
#
# COMPACT_ATOMS: atom_id res chain seq x y z
N MET A 1 3.32 7.41 -16.58
CA MET A 1 4.32 6.40 -16.17
C MET A 1 5.72 6.75 -16.65
N LEU A 2 5.92 7.16 -17.92
CA LEU A 2 7.25 7.58 -18.44
C LEU A 2 7.89 8.79 -17.72
N SER A 3 7.10 9.79 -17.28
CA SER A 3 7.62 10.97 -16.58
C SER A 3 8.27 10.65 -15.23
N GLY A 4 7.60 9.85 -14.39
CA GLY A 4 8.12 9.46 -13.07
C GLY A 4 9.45 8.70 -13.13
N TRP A 5 9.69 7.94 -14.19
CA TRP A 5 10.95 7.21 -14.37
C TRP A 5 12.13 8.14 -14.71
N ARG A 6 11.87 9.25 -15.42
CA ARG A 6 12.88 10.28 -15.70
C ARG A 6 13.28 11.01 -14.42
N PHE A 7 12.31 11.46 -13.62
CA PHE A 7 12.55 12.05 -12.28
C PHE A 7 13.33 11.08 -11.37
N LYS A 8 12.89 9.81 -11.37
CA LYS A 8 13.65 8.60 -11.04
C LYS A 8 15.17 8.76 -11.13
N LYS A 9 15.60 8.88 -12.38
CA LYS A 9 16.99 8.80 -12.80
C LYS A 9 17.78 10.06 -12.43
N ILE A 10 17.14 11.24 -12.48
CA ILE A 10 17.76 12.52 -12.11
C ILE A 10 18.08 12.52 -10.62
N ARG A 11 17.07 12.23 -9.79
CA ARG A 11 17.19 12.14 -8.34
C ARG A 11 18.30 11.19 -7.86
N LEU A 12 18.43 10.03 -8.51
CA LEU A 12 19.50 9.07 -8.19
C LEU A 12 20.90 9.60 -8.53
N LYS A 13 21.05 10.49 -9.51
CA LYS A 13 22.33 11.14 -9.80
C LYS A 13 22.66 12.20 -8.75
N GLU A 14 21.67 12.99 -8.34
CA GLU A 14 21.83 14.03 -7.32
C GLU A 14 22.07 13.46 -5.93
N GLN A 15 21.45 12.33 -5.61
CA GLN A 15 21.68 11.63 -4.34
C GLN A 15 23.14 11.27 -4.12
N LYS A 16 23.91 11.03 -5.20
CA LYS A 16 25.34 10.75 -5.11
C LYS A 16 26.19 11.97 -4.73
N LYS A 17 25.65 13.18 -4.84
CA LYS A 17 26.33 14.45 -4.51
C LYS A 17 26.20 14.83 -3.04
N LEU A 18 25.32 14.15 -2.29
CA LEU A 18 25.12 14.39 -0.87
C LEU A 18 26.30 13.85 -0.04
N ASN A 19 26.70 14.60 0.99
CA ASN A 19 27.59 14.09 2.02
C ASN A 19 26.91 12.97 2.85
N SER A 20 27.68 12.24 3.67
CA SER A 20 27.18 11.08 4.42
C SER A 20 26.01 11.41 5.37
N THR A 21 26.09 12.54 6.08
CA THR A 21 25.05 12.99 7.03
C THR A 21 23.75 13.33 6.31
N ASN A 22 23.83 14.17 5.26
CA ASN A 22 22.68 14.58 4.46
C ASN A 22 22.09 13.40 3.69
N LEU A 23 22.92 12.46 3.25
CA LEU A 23 22.47 11.24 2.59
C LEU A 23 21.62 10.37 3.52
N TYR A 24 22.02 10.23 4.79
CA TYR A 24 21.24 9.47 5.78
C TYR A 24 19.88 10.12 6.05
N LEU A 25 19.86 11.44 6.24
CA LEU A 25 18.64 12.22 6.42
C LEU A 25 17.70 12.07 5.21
N TYR A 26 18.23 12.28 4.00
CA TYR A 26 17.47 12.19 2.76
C TYR A 26 16.89 10.79 2.51
N LYS A 27 17.64 9.74 2.87
CA LYS A 27 17.14 8.35 2.77
C LYS A 27 15.97 8.12 3.72
N SER A 28 16.04 8.64 4.95
CA SER A 28 14.95 8.53 5.93
C SER A 28 13.68 9.23 5.42
N ILE A 29 13.83 10.42 4.83
CA ILE A 29 12.75 11.15 4.17
C ILE A 29 12.18 10.38 2.98
N THR A 30 13.06 9.81 2.14
CA THR A 30 12.67 9.00 0.97
C THR A 30 11.72 7.88 1.38
N VAL A 31 12.06 7.13 2.43
CA VAL A 31 11.20 6.03 2.91
C VAL A 31 9.87 6.57 3.44
N TYR A 32 9.90 7.66 4.22
CA TYR A 32 8.69 8.28 4.77
C TYR A 32 7.71 8.70 3.66
N ILE A 33 8.19 9.45 2.66
CA ILE A 33 7.38 9.90 1.53
C ILE A 33 6.92 8.73 0.66
N GLN A 34 7.78 7.73 0.39
CA GLN A 34 7.39 6.55 -0.40
C GLN A 34 6.27 5.74 0.25
N ASN A 35 6.20 5.73 1.57
CA ASN A 35 5.16 5.06 2.34
C ASN A 35 3.87 5.88 2.50
N SER A 36 3.84 7.12 2.02
CA SER A 36 2.64 7.96 2.05
C SER A 36 1.57 7.50 1.03
N ASN A 37 0.37 8.05 1.16
CA ASN A 37 -0.73 7.88 0.19
C ASN A 37 -0.59 8.75 -1.06
N LEU A 38 0.56 9.39 -1.25
CA LEU A 38 0.82 10.19 -2.44
C LEU A 38 0.97 9.31 -3.68
N ARG A 39 0.64 9.85 -4.85
CA ARG A 39 0.84 9.18 -6.14
C ARG A 39 2.33 9.10 -6.41
N THR A 40 2.74 8.13 -7.22
CA THR A 40 4.17 7.93 -7.56
C THR A 40 4.81 9.20 -8.13
N ILE A 41 4.08 9.97 -8.93
CA ILE A 41 4.58 11.22 -9.51
C ILE A 41 4.78 12.28 -8.41
N GLU A 42 3.77 12.52 -7.58
CA GLU A 42 3.86 13.47 -6.45
C GLU A 42 4.99 13.10 -5.48
N LYS A 43 5.17 11.80 -5.21
CA LYS A 43 6.28 11.30 -4.38
C LYS A 43 7.62 11.67 -4.97
N GLU A 44 7.83 11.44 -6.27
CA GLU A 44 9.09 11.77 -6.92
C GLU A 44 9.29 13.30 -7.04
N GLU A 45 8.23 14.08 -7.26
CA GLU A 45 8.28 15.55 -7.26
C GLU A 45 8.70 16.11 -5.90
N ILE A 46 8.07 15.66 -4.81
CA ILE A 46 8.45 16.05 -3.46
C ILE A 46 9.89 15.65 -3.15
N LEU A 47 10.27 14.42 -3.49
CA LEU A 47 11.62 13.94 -3.21
C LEU A 47 12.70 14.63 -4.04
N GLN A 48 12.33 15.14 -5.22
CA GLN A 48 13.19 16.00 -6.02
C GLN A 48 13.34 17.38 -5.35
N GLN A 49 12.24 18.05 -4.99
CA GLN A 49 12.31 19.34 -4.29
C GLN A 49 13.13 19.28 -3.00
N ILE A 50 12.97 18.20 -2.22
CA ILE A 50 13.74 18.01 -0.99
C ILE A 50 15.22 17.79 -1.26
N ILE A 51 15.59 17.03 -2.30
CA ILE A 51 17.01 16.78 -2.60
C ILE A 51 17.70 18.06 -3.04
N ASP A 52 17.01 18.88 -3.83
CA ASP A 52 17.51 20.16 -4.32
C ASP A 52 17.75 21.13 -3.15
N MET A 53 16.82 21.22 -2.20
CA MET A 53 16.97 22.02 -0.99
C MET A 53 18.17 21.57 -0.13
N ILE A 54 18.33 20.26 0.08
CA ILE A 54 19.46 19.73 0.87
C ILE A 54 20.79 20.00 0.17
N LEU A 55 20.85 19.82 -1.15
CA LEU A 55 22.06 20.12 -1.93
C LEU A 55 22.42 21.59 -1.88
N GLN A 56 21.43 22.49 -1.95
CA GLN A 56 21.65 23.92 -1.82
C GLN A 56 22.20 24.28 -0.43
N ALA A 57 21.61 23.77 0.66
CA ALA A 57 22.17 23.97 2.00
C ALA A 57 23.62 23.48 2.10
N GLN A 58 23.92 22.31 1.52
CA GLN A 58 25.28 21.77 1.51
C GLN A 58 26.25 22.67 0.74
N MET A 59 25.84 23.25 -0.39
CA MET A 59 26.64 24.20 -1.17
C MET A 59 26.91 25.50 -0.39
N GLU A 60 25.95 25.94 0.42
CA GLU A 60 26.06 27.11 1.29
C GLU A 60 26.76 26.82 2.63
N ASN A 61 27.29 25.59 2.83
CA ASN A 61 27.85 25.12 4.12
C ASN A 61 26.89 25.25 5.31
N LYS A 62 25.58 25.18 5.06
CA LYS A 62 24.51 25.20 6.06
C LYS A 62 24.07 23.78 6.40
N SER A 63 23.63 23.56 7.64
CA SER A 63 23.00 22.28 8.02
C SER A 63 21.66 22.13 7.30
N ALA A 64 21.36 20.92 6.83
CA ALA A 64 20.04 20.56 6.30
C ALA A 64 18.93 20.71 7.37
N ASP A 65 19.29 20.69 8.65
CA ASP A 65 18.36 20.93 9.77
C ASP A 65 17.76 22.34 9.75
N LEU A 66 18.43 23.32 9.13
CA LEU A 66 17.88 24.67 8.97
C LEU A 66 16.69 24.72 8.01
N ILE A 67 16.62 23.75 7.08
CA ILE A 67 15.54 23.67 6.09
C ILE A 67 14.47 22.67 6.54
N ILE A 68 14.90 21.48 6.96
CA ILE A 68 14.00 20.37 7.32
C ILE A 68 13.51 20.49 8.78
N GLY A 69 14.22 21.25 9.61
CA GLY A 69 14.02 21.27 11.05
C GLY A 69 14.62 20.03 11.74
N GLN A 70 14.67 20.07 13.07
CA GLN A 70 15.23 18.97 13.87
C GLN A 70 14.39 17.68 13.80
N ASN A 71 13.13 17.77 13.39
CA ASN A 71 12.23 16.63 13.27
C ASN A 71 11.75 16.44 11.83
N TYR A 72 12.51 15.67 11.06
CA TYR A 72 12.17 15.37 9.67
C TYR A 72 10.78 14.73 9.48
N LYS A 73 10.22 14.06 10.50
CA LYS A 73 8.90 13.43 10.40
C LYS A 73 7.78 14.45 10.39
N GLU A 74 7.87 15.49 11.22
CA GLU A 74 6.90 16.59 11.22
C GLU A 74 6.97 17.35 9.89
N PHE A 75 8.18 17.59 9.38
CA PHE A 75 8.38 18.13 8.04
C PHE A 75 7.75 17.25 6.95
N CYS A 76 8.00 15.94 6.94
CA CYS A 76 7.38 15.05 5.96
C CYS A 76 5.85 15.04 6.07
N LYS A 77 5.32 15.13 7.29
CA LYS A 77 3.89 15.16 7.55
C LYS A 77 3.25 16.44 7.02
N SER A 78 3.86 17.60 7.25
CA SER A 78 3.36 18.87 6.72
C SER A 78 3.38 18.88 5.19
N VAL A 79 4.47 18.42 4.57
CA VAL A 79 4.58 18.30 3.10
C VAL A 79 3.52 17.35 2.55
N ILE A 80 3.31 16.18 3.16
CA ILE A 80 2.25 15.26 2.72
C ILE A 80 0.87 15.89 2.91
N GLN A 81 0.65 16.61 4.01
CA GLN A 81 -0.63 17.26 4.30
C GLN A 81 -0.95 18.33 3.25
N GLU A 82 0.03 19.15 2.87
CA GLU A 82 -0.13 20.16 1.83
C GLU A 82 -0.52 19.55 0.49
N TYR A 83 0.15 18.48 0.06
CA TYR A 83 -0.18 17.77 -1.18
C TYR A 83 -1.50 17.00 -1.14
N SER A 84 -1.98 16.63 0.06
CA SER A 84 -3.23 15.86 0.23
C SER A 84 -4.44 16.72 0.56
N SER A 85 -4.25 17.95 1.04
CA SER A 85 -5.30 18.90 1.45
C SER A 85 -6.33 19.18 0.35
N GLY A 86 -5.93 19.03 -0.92
CA GLY A 86 -6.81 19.21 -2.07
C GLY A 86 -7.59 17.97 -2.50
N ARG A 87 -7.50 16.82 -1.84
CA ARG A 87 -8.18 15.60 -2.33
C ARG A 87 -9.64 15.56 -1.91
N SER A 88 -10.52 15.32 -2.87
CA SER A 88 -11.93 15.07 -2.58
C SER A 88 -12.11 13.78 -1.78
N ALA A 89 -13.11 13.75 -0.90
CA ALA A 89 -13.50 12.53 -0.18
C ALA A 89 -13.78 11.38 -1.16
N VAL A 90 -14.40 11.69 -2.31
CA VAL A 90 -14.67 10.75 -3.41
C VAL A 90 -13.38 10.08 -3.91
N TYR A 91 -12.30 10.84 -4.13
CA TYR A 91 -11.02 10.27 -4.54
C TYR A 91 -10.48 9.27 -3.51
N THR A 92 -10.59 9.61 -2.22
CA THR A 92 -10.11 8.76 -1.13
C THR A 92 -10.92 7.47 -1.02
N SER A 93 -12.25 7.55 -1.19
CA SER A 93 -13.13 6.37 -1.20
C SER A 93 -12.85 5.47 -2.40
N LEU A 94 -12.70 6.03 -3.61
CA LEU A 94 -12.35 5.25 -4.80
C LEU A 94 -10.98 4.57 -4.67
N ASP A 95 -10.01 5.22 -4.02
CA ASP A 95 -8.71 4.61 -3.71
C ASP A 95 -8.81 3.45 -2.73
N TYR A 96 -9.68 3.55 -1.74
CA TYR A 96 -9.96 2.45 -0.82
C TYR A 96 -10.64 1.28 -1.54
N MET A 97 -11.69 1.53 -2.32
CA MET A 97 -12.42 0.50 -3.08
C MET A 97 -11.50 -0.24 -4.06
N GLN A 98 -10.64 0.49 -4.79
CA GLN A 98 -9.68 -0.12 -5.70
C GLN A 98 -8.72 -1.07 -4.98
N LYS A 99 -8.17 -0.65 -3.82
CA LYS A 99 -7.26 -1.49 -3.03
C LYS A 99 -7.98 -2.69 -2.42
N PHE A 100 -9.21 -2.50 -1.98
CA PHE A 100 -10.07 -3.58 -1.49
C PHE A 100 -10.21 -4.68 -2.56
N PHE A 101 -10.70 -4.34 -3.76
CA PHE A 101 -10.86 -5.32 -4.84
C PHE A 101 -9.56 -6.01 -5.24
N LEU A 102 -8.44 -5.28 -5.30
CA LEU A 102 -7.13 -5.87 -5.60
C LEU A 102 -6.70 -6.90 -4.54
N TRP A 103 -6.90 -6.59 -3.25
CA TRP A 103 -6.58 -7.53 -2.18
C TRP A 103 -7.51 -8.74 -2.18
N THR A 104 -8.80 -8.56 -2.42
CA THR A 104 -9.75 -9.67 -2.54
C THR A 104 -9.34 -10.63 -3.65
N ILE A 105 -9.04 -10.12 -4.86
CA ILE A 105 -8.58 -10.94 -5.99
C ILE A 105 -7.29 -11.69 -5.64
N LEU A 106 -6.31 -11.01 -5.04
CA LEU A 106 -5.01 -11.60 -4.69
C LEU A 106 -5.15 -12.71 -3.65
N ILE A 107 -5.93 -12.47 -2.58
CA ILE A 107 -6.18 -13.47 -1.52
C ILE A 107 -6.96 -14.66 -2.08
N SER A 108 -8.01 -14.42 -2.87
CA SER A 108 -8.78 -15.50 -3.50
C SER A 108 -7.91 -16.34 -4.43
N ALA A 109 -7.10 -15.72 -5.28
CA ALA A 109 -6.18 -16.44 -6.16
C ALA A 109 -5.16 -17.27 -5.37
N PHE A 110 -4.62 -16.73 -4.28
CA PHE A 110 -3.71 -17.44 -3.40
C PHE A 110 -4.37 -18.65 -2.72
N MET A 111 -5.60 -18.50 -2.23
CA MET A 111 -6.37 -19.60 -1.61
C MET A 111 -6.69 -20.72 -2.60
N THR A 112 -7.08 -20.40 -3.84
CA THR A 112 -7.32 -21.40 -4.88
C THR A 112 -6.05 -22.14 -5.28
N LEU A 113 -4.92 -21.42 -5.39
CA LEU A 113 -3.62 -22.06 -5.65
C LEU A 113 -3.22 -23.03 -4.54
N LEU A 114 -3.40 -22.66 -3.27
CA LEU A 114 -3.14 -23.56 -2.14
C LEU A 114 -4.10 -24.76 -2.14
N GLY A 115 -5.38 -24.55 -2.43
CA GLY A 115 -6.37 -25.62 -2.51
C GLY A 115 -6.05 -26.64 -3.60
N GLY A 116 -5.67 -26.17 -4.80
CA GLY A 116 -5.31 -27.02 -5.93
C GLY A 116 -4.04 -27.87 -5.69
N ILE A 117 -3.13 -27.43 -4.82
CA ILE A 117 -1.97 -28.24 -4.40
C ILE A 117 -2.41 -29.40 -3.50
N ILE A 118 -3.47 -29.21 -2.71
CA ILE A 118 -3.93 -30.16 -1.69
C ILE A 118 -4.94 -31.16 -2.27
N SER A 119 -5.80 -30.75 -3.20
CA SER A 119 -6.81 -31.62 -3.83
C SER A 119 -6.39 -32.06 -5.24
N GLN A 120 -6.23 -33.37 -5.44
CA GLN A 120 -6.15 -34.00 -6.76
C GLN A 120 -7.54 -34.59 -7.09
N PRO A 121 -8.15 -34.31 -8.26
CA PRO A 121 -7.66 -33.48 -9.37
C PRO A 121 -7.72 -31.97 -9.07
N PHE A 122 -6.92 -31.19 -9.78
CA PHE A 122 -6.93 -29.72 -9.77
C PHE A 122 -8.30 -29.17 -10.17
N ASP A 123 -9.21 -29.01 -9.22
CA ASP A 123 -10.44 -28.28 -9.44
C ASP A 123 -10.18 -26.78 -9.25
N PHE A 124 -10.19 -26.04 -10.35
CA PHE A 124 -10.10 -24.59 -10.36
C PHE A 124 -11.47 -24.00 -9.98
N GLY A 125 -11.82 -24.17 -8.70
CA GLY A 125 -13.02 -23.64 -8.07
C GLY A 125 -12.69 -22.69 -6.93
N ILE A 126 -13.59 -21.74 -6.68
CA ILE A 126 -13.58 -20.92 -5.46
C ILE A 126 -14.82 -21.29 -4.66
N ASN A 127 -14.63 -21.71 -3.41
CA ASN A 127 -15.73 -21.90 -2.49
C ASN A 127 -16.31 -20.56 -2.05
N ILE A 128 -17.63 -20.50 -1.85
CA ILE A 128 -18.29 -19.31 -1.30
C ILE A 128 -17.66 -18.90 0.04
N ASN A 129 -17.33 -19.86 0.91
CA ASN A 129 -16.59 -19.61 2.15
C ASN A 129 -15.23 -18.92 1.91
N GLN A 130 -14.44 -19.40 0.94
CA GLN A 130 -13.14 -18.79 0.61
C GLN A 130 -13.28 -17.35 0.10
N LEU A 131 -14.34 -17.08 -0.68
CA LEU A 131 -14.63 -15.75 -1.18
C LEU A 131 -15.07 -14.79 -0.05
N ILE A 132 -15.92 -15.24 0.86
CA ILE A 132 -16.33 -14.47 2.04
C ILE A 132 -15.11 -14.15 2.92
N LEU A 133 -14.28 -15.16 3.22
CA LEU A 133 -13.06 -14.98 4.00
C LEU A 133 -12.11 -13.98 3.34
N ALA A 134 -11.90 -14.07 2.02
CA ALA A 134 -11.06 -13.12 1.29
C ALA A 134 -11.56 -11.67 1.41
N ASN A 135 -12.89 -11.46 1.35
CA ASN A 135 -13.50 -10.14 1.56
C ASN A 135 -13.24 -9.60 2.97
N ILE A 136 -13.51 -10.41 4.01
CA ILE A 136 -13.29 -10.01 5.41
C ILE A 136 -11.81 -9.66 5.64
N ILE A 137 -10.90 -10.52 5.19
CA ILE A 137 -9.46 -10.30 5.34
C ILE A 137 -9.03 -9.02 4.61
N SER A 138 -9.51 -8.80 3.38
CA SER A 138 -9.18 -7.59 2.63
C SER A 138 -9.64 -6.30 3.34
N LEU A 139 -10.81 -6.32 3.99
CA LEU A 139 -11.36 -5.18 4.72
C LEU A 139 -10.50 -4.82 5.95
N ILE A 140 -9.84 -5.80 6.57
CA ILE A 140 -8.91 -5.60 7.69
C ILE A 140 -7.52 -5.18 7.20
N ILE A 141 -7.01 -5.80 6.13
CA ILE A 141 -5.65 -5.56 5.61
C ILE A 141 -5.50 -4.15 5.04
N VAL A 142 -6.50 -3.64 4.31
CA VAL A 142 -6.41 -2.31 3.68
C VAL A 142 -6.14 -1.18 4.70
N PRO A 143 -6.89 -1.03 5.81
CA PRO A 143 -6.59 -0.01 6.81
C PRO A 143 -5.32 -0.32 7.63
N ALA A 144 -5.08 -1.59 7.99
CA ALA A 144 -3.88 -1.98 8.75
C ALA A 144 -2.59 -1.68 7.99
N SER A 145 -2.56 -1.97 6.68
CA SER A 145 -1.42 -1.72 5.81
C SER A 145 -1.06 -0.23 5.69
N LYS A 146 -2.04 0.68 5.83
CA LYS A 146 -1.82 2.13 5.80
C LYS A 146 -1.13 2.62 7.08
N LYS A 147 -1.50 2.08 8.25
CA LYS A 147 -0.96 2.48 9.56
C LYS A 147 0.48 2.00 9.79
N GLU A 148 0.81 0.79 9.33
CA GLU A 148 2.16 0.21 9.50
C GLU A 148 3.21 0.80 8.55
N ARG A 149 2.80 1.21 7.33
CA ARG A 149 3.71 1.83 6.35
C ARG A 149 4.33 3.14 6.86
N GLN A 150 3.62 3.91 7.66
CA GLN A 150 4.14 5.19 8.20
C GLN A 150 5.10 5.00 9.38
N LYS A 151 4.94 3.93 10.17
CA LYS A 151 5.81 3.63 11.34
C LYS A 151 7.15 3.01 10.93
N THR A 152 7.16 2.23 9.86
CA THR A 152 8.34 1.48 9.39
C THR A 152 9.31 2.30 8.53
N SER A 153 9.19 3.64 8.54
CA SER A 153 10.02 4.56 7.76
C SER A 153 11.52 4.59 8.15
N TRP A 154 11.91 3.75 9.13
CA TRP A 154 13.23 3.77 9.77
C TRP A 154 14.29 2.86 9.13
N ILE A 155 13.98 2.03 8.13
CA ILE A 155 14.92 0.97 7.71
C ILE A 155 15.18 0.95 6.21
N PHE A 156 16.45 1.15 5.87
CA PHE A 156 16.99 1.43 4.54
C PHE A 156 17.48 0.18 3.76
N TYR A 157 17.47 -1.03 4.35
CA TYR A 157 18.02 -2.24 3.70
C TYR A 157 17.05 -3.44 3.70
N LEU A 158 16.78 -3.99 2.50
CA LEU A 158 15.99 -5.20 2.25
C LEU A 158 16.45 -6.44 3.07
N PRO A 159 17.75 -6.72 3.23
CA PRO A 159 18.23 -7.82 4.08
C PRO A 159 17.89 -7.65 5.57
N GLN A 160 17.87 -6.42 6.07
CA GLN A 160 17.51 -6.12 7.47
C GLN A 160 16.00 -6.18 7.74
N ARG A 161 15.15 -6.02 6.71
CA ARG A 161 13.71 -6.30 6.82
C ARG A 161 13.45 -7.78 7.14
N PHE A 162 14.18 -8.69 6.51
CA PHE A 162 14.12 -10.13 6.83
C PHE A 162 14.73 -10.43 8.20
N TYR A 163 15.80 -9.74 8.58
CA TYR A 163 16.41 -9.90 9.92
C TYR A 163 15.47 -9.48 11.07
N MET A 164 14.62 -8.47 10.87
CA MET A 164 13.61 -8.05 11.85
C MET A 164 12.29 -8.83 11.77
N ILE A 165 12.06 -9.70 10.77
CA ILE A 165 11.01 -10.74 10.89
C ILE A 165 11.34 -11.66 12.08
N ASN A 166 12.64 -11.81 12.39
CA ASN A 166 13.13 -12.56 13.54
C ASN A 166 13.13 -11.75 14.85
N LYS A 167 12.96 -10.43 14.80
CA LYS A 167 12.73 -9.60 15.99
C LYS A 167 11.22 -9.45 16.12
N GLY A 168 10.64 -10.43 16.82
CA GLY A 168 9.23 -10.79 16.79
C GLY A 168 8.23 -9.65 16.65
N LEU A 169 7.12 -9.94 15.95
CA LEU A 169 5.93 -9.09 15.88
C LEU A 169 5.77 -8.36 17.22
N THR A 170 5.82 -7.02 17.18
CA THR A 170 5.54 -6.23 18.39
C THR A 170 4.28 -6.78 19.03
N LYS A 171 4.26 -6.96 20.37
CA LYS A 171 3.12 -7.58 21.06
C LYS A 171 1.78 -6.99 20.58
N SER A 172 1.73 -5.68 20.33
CA SER A 172 0.57 -4.98 19.74
C SER A 172 0.18 -5.43 18.33
N ALA A 173 1.13 -5.65 17.41
CA ALA A 173 0.85 -6.20 16.08
C ALA A 173 0.41 -7.67 16.16
N CYS A 174 0.99 -8.45 17.08
CA CYS A 174 0.58 -9.83 17.33
C CYS A 174 -0.86 -9.88 17.88
N TYR A 175 -1.22 -9.03 18.85
CA TYR A 175 -2.59 -8.91 19.34
C TYR A 175 -3.56 -8.41 18.27
N SER A 176 -3.15 -7.47 17.40
CA SER A 176 -3.97 -7.02 16.28
C SER A 176 -4.20 -8.14 15.25
N PHE A 177 -3.19 -8.99 15.01
CA PHE A 177 -3.30 -10.13 14.10
C PHE A 177 -4.16 -11.24 14.70
N LEU A 178 -3.94 -11.59 15.98
CA LEU A 178 -4.74 -12.58 16.72
C LEU A 178 -6.21 -12.13 16.86
N SER A 179 -6.46 -10.86 17.16
CA SER A 179 -7.82 -10.33 17.21
C SER A 179 -8.51 -10.29 15.85
N ALA A 180 -7.78 -9.97 14.77
CA ALA A 180 -8.30 -10.08 13.41
C ALA A 180 -8.65 -11.54 13.06
N LEU A 181 -7.81 -12.50 13.43
CA LEU A 181 -8.02 -13.92 13.17
C LEU A 181 -9.21 -14.47 13.96
N LEU A 182 -9.37 -14.05 15.23
CA LEU A 182 -10.56 -14.32 16.05
C LEU A 182 -11.82 -13.69 15.46
N CYS A 183 -11.77 -12.44 15.00
CA CYS A 183 -12.92 -11.78 14.35
C CYS A 183 -13.33 -12.48 13.06
N VAL A 184 -12.36 -12.89 12.24
CA VAL A 184 -12.61 -13.67 11.01
C VAL A 184 -13.27 -15.01 11.37
N GLY A 185 -12.77 -15.71 12.39
CA GLY A 185 -13.37 -16.96 12.87
C GLY A 185 -14.81 -16.79 13.36
N LEU A 186 -15.08 -15.76 14.20
CA LEU A 186 -16.42 -15.46 14.71
C LEU A 186 -17.39 -15.07 13.59
N LEU A 187 -16.95 -14.24 12.64
CA LEU A 187 -17.76 -13.89 11.47
C LEU A 187 -18.09 -15.13 10.64
N ASN A 188 -17.14 -16.05 10.47
CA ASN A 188 -17.39 -17.27 9.71
C ASN A 188 -18.42 -18.16 10.38
N LEU A 189 -18.38 -18.29 11.71
CA LEU A 189 -19.39 -19.02 12.49
C LEU A 189 -20.79 -18.38 12.38
N ILE A 190 -20.86 -17.05 12.37
CA ILE A 190 -22.12 -16.33 12.15
C ILE A 190 -22.65 -16.62 10.74
N PHE A 191 -21.79 -16.55 9.71
CA PHE A 191 -22.18 -16.84 8.33
C PHE A 191 -22.63 -18.29 8.15
N GLU A 192 -21.97 -19.25 8.79
CA GLU A 192 -22.36 -20.66 8.76
C GLU A 192 -23.75 -20.88 9.36
N LYS A 193 -24.06 -20.17 10.45
CA LYS A 193 -25.39 -20.21 11.07
C LYS A 193 -26.48 -19.50 10.25
N LEU A 194 -26.12 -18.50 9.44
CA LEU A 194 -27.06 -17.64 8.70
C LEU A 194 -27.37 -18.16 7.29
N LEU A 195 -26.36 -18.68 6.59
CA LEU A 195 -26.46 -19.16 5.20
C LEU A 195 -26.59 -20.69 5.10
N GLY A 196 -26.27 -21.42 6.16
CA GLY A 196 -26.21 -22.89 6.13
C GLY A 196 -24.90 -23.40 5.50
N SER A 197 -24.40 -24.52 6.03
CA SER A 197 -23.11 -25.12 5.62
C SER A 197 -23.08 -25.53 4.15
N GLU A 198 -24.22 -25.98 3.60
CA GLU A 198 -24.34 -26.44 2.21
C GLU A 198 -24.03 -25.32 1.20
N ILE A 199 -24.52 -24.11 1.45
CA ILE A 199 -24.28 -22.94 0.58
C ILE A 199 -22.81 -22.53 0.66
N LEU A 200 -22.20 -22.57 1.85
CA LEU A 200 -20.81 -22.16 2.04
C LEU A 200 -19.79 -23.10 1.38
N SER A 201 -20.12 -24.39 1.31
CA SER A 201 -19.32 -25.40 0.61
C SER A 201 -19.50 -25.43 -0.91
N TYR A 202 -20.41 -24.62 -1.45
CA TYR A 202 -20.65 -24.60 -2.89
C TYR A 202 -19.42 -24.09 -3.64
N THR A 203 -18.90 -24.93 -4.54
CA THR A 203 -17.78 -24.63 -5.43
C THR A 203 -18.29 -23.89 -6.66
N VAL A 204 -17.85 -22.66 -6.86
CA VAL A 204 -18.09 -21.94 -8.12
C VAL A 204 -16.88 -22.16 -9.04
N ALA A 205 -17.11 -22.82 -10.16
CA ALA A 205 -16.07 -23.04 -11.17
C ALA A 205 -15.56 -21.70 -11.74
N LEU A 206 -14.24 -21.54 -11.85
CA LEU A 206 -13.58 -20.28 -12.22
C LEU A 206 -14.04 -19.71 -13.57
N TYR A 207 -14.37 -20.55 -14.54
CA TYR A 207 -14.82 -20.10 -15.87
C TYR A 207 -16.13 -19.29 -15.80
N LYS A 208 -17.02 -19.60 -14.84
CA LYS A 208 -18.26 -18.83 -14.61
C LYS A 208 -17.99 -17.48 -13.94
N VAL A 209 -16.90 -17.37 -13.18
CA VAL A 209 -16.51 -16.16 -12.44
C VAL A 209 -15.66 -15.21 -13.29
N LEU A 210 -14.99 -15.73 -14.33
CA LEU A 210 -14.12 -14.99 -15.24
C LEU A 210 -14.75 -13.69 -15.82
N PRO A 211 -16.00 -13.66 -16.33
CA PRO A 211 -16.59 -12.42 -16.84
C PRO A 211 -16.78 -11.36 -15.74
N TYR A 212 -17.12 -11.77 -14.52
CA TYR A 212 -17.27 -10.85 -13.38
C TYR A 212 -15.91 -10.28 -12.94
N ALA A 213 -14.87 -11.12 -12.92
CA ALA A 213 -13.51 -10.67 -12.65
C ALA A 213 -13.03 -9.65 -13.69
N ALA A 214 -13.36 -9.85 -14.97
CA ALA A 214 -13.06 -8.89 -16.04
C ALA A 214 -13.77 -7.54 -15.84
N ILE A 215 -15.05 -7.55 -15.42
CA ILE A 215 -15.79 -6.32 -15.07
C ILE A 215 -15.14 -5.58 -13.91
N ILE A 216 -14.73 -6.29 -12.85
CA ILE A 216 -14.04 -5.71 -11.69
C ILE A 216 -12.70 -5.07 -12.12
N LEU A 217 -11.93 -5.76 -12.97
CA LEU A 217 -10.69 -5.22 -13.52
C LEU A 217 -10.95 -3.97 -14.37
N LEU A 218 -12.01 -3.95 -15.17
CA LEU A 218 -12.42 -2.78 -15.95
C LEU A 218 -12.79 -1.61 -15.03
N LEU A 219 -13.54 -1.86 -13.95
CA LEU A 219 -13.83 -0.86 -12.93
C LEU A 219 -12.56 -0.30 -12.27
N ILE A 220 -11.59 -1.16 -11.94
CA ILE A 220 -10.29 -0.74 -11.40
C ILE A 220 -9.56 0.19 -12.38
N VAL A 221 -9.55 -0.15 -13.68
CA VAL A 221 -8.94 0.68 -14.72
C VAL A 221 -9.68 2.02 -14.86
N LEU A 222 -11.02 2.03 -14.86
CA LEU A 222 -11.82 3.26 -14.91
C LEU A 222 -11.54 4.17 -13.71
N ILE A 223 -11.43 3.61 -12.51
CA ILE A 223 -11.06 4.37 -11.31
C ILE A 223 -9.67 5.00 -11.48
N GLU A 224 -8.69 4.25 -11.98
CA GLU A 224 -7.33 4.76 -12.21
C GLU A 224 -7.32 5.89 -13.25
N VAL A 225 -8.11 5.75 -14.32
CA VAL A 225 -8.29 6.79 -15.35
C VAL A 225 -8.95 8.03 -14.76
N TYR A 226 -10.05 7.88 -14.02
CA TYR A 226 -10.75 8.98 -13.37
C TYR A 226 -9.80 9.76 -12.45
N LYS A 227 -9.08 9.06 -11.56
CA LYS A 227 -8.06 9.65 -10.68
C LYS A 227 -7.01 10.48 -11.44
N LYS A 228 -6.58 9.98 -12.61
CA LYS A 228 -5.62 10.68 -13.46
C LYS A 228 -6.20 11.98 -14.05
N TYR A 229 -7.48 11.97 -14.46
CA TYR A 229 -8.16 13.16 -15.00
C TYR A 229 -8.42 14.23 -13.94
N THR A 230 -8.96 13.85 -12.78
CA THR A 230 -9.28 14.80 -11.71
C THR A 230 -8.03 15.55 -11.22
N THR A 231 -6.85 14.96 -11.38
CA THR A 231 -5.62 15.63 -10.96
C THR A 231 -5.01 16.55 -12.02
N LYS A 232 -5.25 16.31 -13.31
CA LYS A 232 -4.80 17.25 -14.36
C LYS A 232 -5.51 18.60 -14.25
N GLY A 233 -6.76 18.61 -13.80
CA GLY A 233 -7.53 19.85 -13.60
C GLY A 233 -7.07 20.73 -12.43
N LYS A 234 -6.06 20.33 -11.65
CA LYS A 234 -5.47 21.13 -10.56
C LYS A 234 -4.10 21.73 -10.90
N ILE A 235 -3.57 21.48 -12.10
CA ILE A 235 -2.28 22.01 -12.58
C ILE A 235 -2.54 23.16 -13.59
N LEU A 236 -3.65 23.87 -13.44
CA LEU A 236 -3.96 25.11 -14.16
C LEU A 236 -4.19 26.21 -13.14
#